data_AF-A0A946XZ46-F1
#
_entry.id   AF-A0A946XZ46-F1
#
_cell.length_a   1.000
_cell.length_b   1.000
_cell.length_c   1.000
_cell.angle_alpha   90.00
_cell.angle_beta   90.00
_cell.angle_gamma   90.00
#
_symmetry.space_group_name_H-M   'P 1'
#
loop_
_entity.id
_entity.type
_entity.pdbx_description
1 polymer ?
#
loop_
_entity_poly.entity_id
_entity_poly.type
_entity_poly.pdbx_seq_one_letter_code
_entity_poly.pdbx_strand_id
1 'polypeptide(L)'
;MVSRLQTFSFTALTATAFLLSAPAPAQGPEALESAVAAYESAAVERIFDGTVEAVHQATVSAQTAGRIAEVGYDVDDYVEAGAVLIRFTDVEQRSALRQAEAQLAEARAR
;
A
#
# COMPACT_ATOMS: atom_id res chain seq x y z
N MET A 1 12.70 44.28 -98.41
CA MET A 1 11.41 44.14 -99.11
C MET A 1 10.40 43.63 -98.07
N VAL A 2 9.97 44.52 -97.16
CA VAL A 2 8.65 45.19 -97.15
C VAL A 2 7.54 44.13 -96.98
N SER A 3 7.20 43.80 -95.73
CA SER A 3 6.05 44.34 -94.99
C SER A 3 4.71 43.74 -95.39
N ARG A 4 4.04 43.09 -94.43
CA ARG A 4 2.61 43.32 -94.19
C ARG A 4 2.28 43.04 -92.72
N LEU A 5 2.05 44.16 -92.05
CA LEU A 5 1.49 44.36 -90.71
C LEU A 5 -0.04 44.44 -90.83
N GLN A 6 -0.77 43.92 -89.84
CA GLN A 6 -2.12 44.31 -89.32
C GLN A 6 -2.80 43.05 -88.74
N THR A 7 -2.70 42.75 -87.44
CA THR A 7 -3.33 43.36 -86.24
C THR A 7 -4.86 43.23 -86.23
N PHE A 8 -5.37 42.31 -85.39
CA PHE A 8 -6.64 42.48 -84.67
C PHE A 8 -6.54 41.77 -83.31
N SER A 9 -6.32 42.56 -82.26
CA SER A 9 -6.63 42.23 -80.87
C SER A 9 -8.06 42.68 -80.58
N PHE A 10 -8.87 41.88 -79.88
CA PHE A 10 -9.55 42.27 -78.62
C PHE A 10 -10.55 41.19 -78.18
N THR A 11 -10.18 40.50 -77.10
CA THR A 11 -10.96 40.44 -75.85
C THR A 11 -12.48 40.26 -75.95
N ALA A 12 -12.93 39.01 -75.84
CA ALA A 12 -14.13 38.62 -75.10
C ALA A 12 -13.77 37.28 -74.41
N LEU A 13 -13.01 37.26 -73.29
CA LEU A 13 -13.42 37.61 -71.92
C LEU A 13 -14.93 37.43 -71.69
N THR A 14 -15.26 36.58 -70.72
CA THR A 14 -16.59 36.27 -70.16
C THR A 14 -17.47 35.19 -70.83
N ALA A 15 -16.88 34.11 -71.36
CA ALA A 15 -17.64 32.85 -71.54
C ALA A 15 -16.93 31.60 -71.03
N THR A 16 -15.61 31.61 -70.87
CA THR A 16 -14.83 30.42 -70.49
C THR A 16 -14.55 30.29 -68.98
N ALA A 17 -14.92 31.29 -68.17
CA ALA A 17 -14.69 31.29 -66.72
C ALA A 17 -15.88 30.73 -65.91
N PHE A 18 -16.99 30.37 -66.55
CA PHE A 18 -18.17 29.82 -65.86
C PHE A 18 -18.30 28.28 -65.97
N LEU A 19 -17.31 27.61 -66.58
CA LEU A 19 -17.25 26.16 -66.67
C LEU A 19 -16.23 25.52 -65.70
N LEU A 20 -15.65 26.31 -64.79
CA LEU A 20 -14.64 25.86 -63.82
C LEU A 20 -15.11 25.96 -62.37
N SER A 21 -16.42 25.94 -62.12
CA SER A 21 -16.98 25.70 -60.78
C SER A 21 -17.62 24.31 -60.77
N ALA A 22 -16.77 23.29 -60.81
CA ALA A 22 -17.17 21.93 -60.46
C ALA A 22 -17.23 21.85 -58.93
N PRO A 23 -18.30 21.32 -58.32
CA PRO A 23 -18.30 21.05 -56.89
C PRO A 23 -17.13 20.11 -56.59
N ALA A 24 -16.25 20.51 -55.68
CA ALA A 24 -15.25 19.59 -55.14
C ALA A 24 -15.99 18.34 -54.63
N PRO A 25 -15.55 17.12 -54.97
CA PRO A 25 -16.15 15.94 -54.37
C PRO A 25 -15.99 16.10 -52.86
N ALA A 26 -17.11 16.06 -52.13
CA ALA A 26 -17.07 16.01 -50.68
C ALA A 26 -16.20 14.80 -50.32
N GLN A 27 -15.04 15.06 -49.71
CA GLN A 27 -14.23 13.99 -49.13
C GLN A 27 -15.09 13.40 -48.03
N GLY A 28 -15.73 12.27 -48.32
CA GLY A 28 -16.41 11.46 -47.32
C GLY A 28 -15.41 11.11 -46.22
N PRO A 29 -15.89 10.84 -44.99
CA PRO A 29 -15.01 10.58 -43.86
C PRO A 29 -13.98 9.52 -44.27
N GLU A 30 -12.69 9.84 -44.15
CA GLU A 30 -11.62 8.87 -44.41
C GLU A 30 -11.95 7.58 -43.68
N ALA A 31 -11.86 6.46 -44.38
CA ALA A 31 -12.18 5.16 -43.81
C ALA A 31 -11.14 4.84 -42.73
N LEU A 32 -11.48 5.13 -41.47
CA LEU A 32 -10.67 4.82 -40.32
C LEU A 32 -10.73 3.31 -40.06
N GLU A 33 -9.57 2.69 -39.88
CA GLU A 33 -9.47 1.30 -39.45
C GLU A 33 -10.16 1.16 -38.09
N SER A 34 -11.10 0.21 -38.00
CA SER A 34 -11.86 -0.04 -36.79
C SER A 34 -11.70 -1.48 -36.34
N ALA A 35 -11.64 -1.67 -35.02
CA ALA A 35 -11.63 -2.97 -34.37
C ALA A 35 -12.85 -3.10 -33.46
N VAL A 36 -13.39 -4.30 -33.34
CA VAL A 36 -14.52 -4.58 -32.45
C VAL A 36 -14.01 -4.64 -31.02
N ALA A 37 -14.50 -3.73 -30.17
CA ALA A 37 -14.24 -3.79 -28.73
C ALA A 37 -15.09 -4.90 -28.08
N ALA A 38 -14.45 -5.78 -27.34
CA ALA A 38 -15.10 -6.79 -26.51
C ALA A 38 -14.79 -6.53 -25.04
N TYR A 39 -15.76 -6.77 -24.16
CA TYR A 39 -15.53 -6.69 -22.72
C TYR A 39 -14.82 -7.96 -22.27
N GLU A 40 -13.66 -7.78 -21.64
CA GLU A 40 -12.94 -8.84 -20.95
C GLU A 40 -12.67 -8.40 -19.51
N SER A 41 -12.81 -9.33 -18.57
CA SER A 41 -12.44 -9.08 -17.18
C SER A 41 -10.95 -9.29 -17.02
N ALA A 42 -10.23 -8.23 -16.65
CA ALA A 42 -8.82 -8.31 -16.29
C ALA A 42 -8.65 -8.13 -14.78
N ALA A 43 -7.81 -8.97 -14.17
CA ALA A 43 -7.39 -8.78 -12.79
C ALA A 43 -6.52 -7.53 -12.68
N VAL A 44 -6.83 -6.67 -11.70
CA VAL A 44 -6.01 -5.48 -11.38
C VAL A 44 -5.23 -5.78 -10.11
N GLU A 45 -3.94 -5.98 -10.25
CA GLU A 45 -3.03 -6.13 -9.11
C GLU A 45 -2.61 -4.76 -8.58
N ARG A 46 -2.45 -4.65 -7.26
CA ARG A 46 -1.87 -3.49 -6.60
C ARG A 46 -0.87 -3.97 -5.57
N ILE A 47 0.35 -3.47 -5.69
CA ILE A 47 1.44 -3.75 -4.75
C ILE A 47 1.45 -2.61 -3.73
N PHE A 48 1.56 -2.97 -2.46
CA PHE A 48 1.65 -2.01 -1.36
C PHE A 48 2.91 -2.30 -0.57
N ASP A 49 3.66 -1.24 -0.28
CA ASP A 49 4.77 -1.29 0.66
C ASP A 49 4.23 -1.16 2.09
N GLY A 50 4.85 -1.88 3.03
CA GLY A 50 4.47 -1.82 4.44
C GLY A 50 5.48 -2.52 5.33
N THR A 51 5.44 -2.20 6.61
CA THR A 51 6.25 -2.85 7.65
C THR A 51 5.37 -3.73 8.52
N VAL A 52 5.92 -4.84 9.01
CA VAL A 52 5.25 -5.72 9.96
C VAL A 52 5.70 -5.34 11.36
N GLU A 53 4.74 -5.13 12.25
CA GLU A 53 4.99 -4.83 13.67
C GLU A 53 4.21 -5.80 14.56
N ALA A 54 4.69 -5.94 15.80
CA ALA A 54 4.01 -6.77 16.79
C ALA A 54 2.64 -6.17 17.12
N VAL A 55 1.58 -6.97 17.01
CA VAL A 55 0.22 -6.56 17.38
C VAL A 55 0.15 -6.21 18.88
N HIS A 56 0.86 -6.99 19.70
CA HIS A 56 0.96 -6.78 21.14
C HIS A 56 2.42 -6.95 21.59
N GLN A 57 2.92 -5.95 22.31
CA GLN A 57 4.27 -5.94 22.88
C GLN A 57 4.19 -5.48 24.33
N ALA A 58 4.92 -6.16 25.20
CA ALA A 58 5.05 -5.80 26.60
C ALA A 58 6.47 -6.08 27.10
N THR A 59 6.96 -5.24 28.01
CA THR A 59 8.20 -5.49 28.75
C THR A 59 7.84 -6.04 30.11
N VAL A 60 8.32 -7.24 30.43
CA VAL A 60 8.09 -7.88 31.73
C VAL A 60 9.21 -7.50 32.69
N SER A 61 8.84 -7.07 33.89
CA SER A 61 9.78 -6.75 34.97
C SER A 61 9.36 -7.43 36.28
N ALA A 62 10.32 -7.62 37.18
CA ALA A 62 10.04 -8.12 38.51
C ALA A 62 9.41 -7.02 39.38
N GLN A 63 8.37 -7.36 40.13
CA GLN A 63 7.73 -6.43 41.08
C GLN A 63 8.52 -6.28 42.38
N THR A 64 9.29 -7.31 42.76
CA THR A 64 10.07 -7.35 43.99
C THR A 64 11.52 -7.72 43.69
N ALA A 65 12.42 -7.23 44.53
CA ALA A 65 13.80 -7.69 44.53
C ALA A 65 13.88 -9.11 45.12
N GLY A 66 14.71 -9.96 44.54
CA GLY A 66 14.89 -11.32 45.00
C GLY A 66 15.97 -12.06 44.24
N ARG A 67 16.43 -13.18 44.79
CA ARG A 67 17.36 -14.09 44.11
C ARG A 67 16.60 -15.02 43.19
N ILE A 68 17.07 -15.14 41.94
CA ILE A 68 16.52 -16.09 40.96
C ILE A 68 16.90 -17.52 41.40
N ALA A 69 15.90 -18.38 41.51
CA ALA A 69 16.06 -19.81 41.70
C ALA A 69 16.09 -20.54 40.36
N GLU A 70 15.17 -20.20 39.45
CA GLU A 70 15.00 -20.88 38.15
C GLU A 70 14.55 -19.89 37.07
N VAL A 71 14.99 -20.15 35.83
CA VAL A 71 14.51 -19.49 34.61
C VAL A 71 13.89 -20.58 33.74
N GLY A 72 12.60 -20.43 33.41
CA GLY A 72 11.80 -21.49 32.78
C GLY A 72 11.80 -21.49 31.25
N TYR A 73 12.21 -20.38 30.62
CA TYR A 73 12.21 -20.16 29.18
C TYR A 73 13.46 -19.40 28.75
N ASP A 74 13.96 -19.67 27.55
CA ASP A 74 15.09 -18.95 26.96
C ASP A 74 14.61 -17.79 26.06
N VAL A 75 15.55 -16.99 25.59
CA VAL A 75 15.34 -15.98 24.57
C VAL A 75 14.81 -16.65 23.30
N ASP A 76 13.82 -16.02 22.65
CA ASP A 76 13.14 -16.49 21.45
C ASP A 76 12.19 -17.69 21.60
N ASP A 77 11.98 -18.18 22.83
CA ASP A 77 10.97 -19.20 23.10
C ASP A 77 9.53 -18.65 23.05
N TYR A 78 8.61 -19.47 22.54
CA TYR A 78 7.18 -19.21 22.64
C TYR A 78 6.68 -19.57 24.05
N VAL A 79 5.90 -18.66 24.65
CA VAL A 79 5.39 -18.81 26.01
C VAL A 79 3.86 -18.77 26.01
N GLU A 80 3.25 -19.80 26.60
CA GLU A 80 1.81 -19.86 26.81
C GLU A 80 1.34 -18.89 27.91
N ALA A 81 0.09 -18.43 27.80
CA ALA A 81 -0.50 -17.55 28.79
C ALA A 81 -0.55 -18.21 30.18
N GLY A 82 -0.08 -17.48 31.20
CA GLY A 82 -0.03 -17.96 32.59
C GLY A 82 1.19 -18.83 32.92
N ALA A 83 2.09 -19.08 31.97
CA ALA A 83 3.33 -19.79 32.26
C ALA A 83 4.24 -18.97 33.19
N VAL A 84 4.98 -19.68 34.05
CA VAL A 84 5.96 -19.06 34.94
C VAL A 84 7.27 -18.87 34.19
N LEU A 85 7.66 -17.62 33.97
CA LEU A 85 8.92 -17.27 33.31
C LEU A 85 10.13 -17.46 34.22
N ILE A 86 10.04 -16.95 35.45
CA ILE A 86 11.14 -16.91 36.42
C ILE A 86 10.59 -17.26 37.81
N ARG A 87 11.33 -18.09 38.55
CA ARG A 87 11.04 -18.39 39.96
C ARG A 87 12.07 -17.73 40.85
N PHE A 88 11.60 -16.98 41.86
CA PHE A 88 12.46 -16.45 42.91
C PHE A 88 12.56 -17.44 44.07
N THR A 89 13.67 -17.38 44.81
CA THR A 89 13.78 -18.10 46.08
C THR A 89 12.79 -17.52 47.10
N ASP A 90 12.29 -18.37 48.00
CA ASP A 90 11.30 -17.99 49.02
C ASP A 90 11.84 -18.05 50.46
N VAL A 91 13.16 -18.20 50.61
CA VAL A 91 13.82 -18.50 51.91
C VAL A 91 13.59 -17.37 52.91
N GLU A 92 13.84 -16.13 52.49
CA GLU A 92 13.67 -14.94 53.32
C GLU A 92 12.19 -14.71 53.64
N GLN A 93 11.30 -14.85 52.64
CA GLN A 93 9.86 -14.66 52.77
C GLN A 93 9.25 -15.69 53.72
N ARG A 94 9.63 -16.96 53.60
CA ARG A 94 9.17 -18.04 54.49
C ARG A 94 9.69 -17.84 55.91
N SER A 95 10.91 -17.34 56.07
CA SER A 95 11.47 -17.08 57.40
C SER A 95 10.74 -15.93 58.10
N ALA A 96 10.45 -14.84 57.37
CA ALA A 96 9.64 -13.74 57.87
C ALA A 96 8.21 -14.18 58.21
N LEU A 97 7.58 -15.01 57.37
CA LEU A 97 6.25 -15.56 57.62
C LEU A 97 6.21 -16.36 58.92
N ARG A 98 7.14 -17.31 59.11
CA ARG A 98 7.22 -18.12 60.33
C ARG A 98 7.36 -17.25 61.58
N GLN A 99 8.17 -16.19 61.50
CA GLN A 99 8.36 -15.27 62.63
C GLN A 99 7.07 -14.49 62.94
N ALA A 100 6.35 -14.03 61.91
CA ALA A 100 5.08 -13.32 62.09
C ALA A 100 3.98 -14.24 62.65
N GLU A 101 3.91 -15.49 62.19
CA GLU A 101 2.97 -16.49 62.70
C GLU A 101 3.23 -16.83 64.18
N ALA A 102 4.50 -16.95 64.58
CA ALA A 102 4.87 -17.17 65.98
C ALA A 102 4.44 -15.99 66.88
N GLN A 103 4.67 -14.75 66.43
CA GLN A 103 4.23 -13.55 67.16
C GLN A 103 2.70 -13.48 67.29
N LEU A 104 1.99 -13.85 66.22
CA LEU A 104 0.53 -13.91 66.24
C LEU A 104 0.01 -14.98 67.21
N ALA A 105 0.64 -16.16 67.22
CA ALA A 105 0.27 -17.24 68.14
C ALA A 105 0.49 -16.84 69.60
N GLU A 106 1.60 -16.19 69.91
CA GLU A 106 1.88 -15.64 71.24
C GLU A 106 0.82 -14.60 71.64
N ALA A 107 0.51 -13.65 70.77
CA ALA A 107 -0.48 -12.60 71.05
C ALA A 107 -1.89 -13.17 71.28
N ARG A 108 -2.27 -14.25 70.59
CA ARG A 108 -3.55 -14.94 70.79
C ARG A 108 -3.61 -15.79 72.05
N ALA A 109 -2.46 -16.19 72.58
CA ALA A 109 -2.35 -16.98 73.80
C ALA A 109 -2.28 -16.13 75.08
N ARG A 110 -2.10 -14.81 74.95
CA ARG A 110 -2.26 -13.84 76.04
C ARG A 110 -3.73 -13.44 76.19
#